data_AF-A0A943NK51-F1
#
_entry.id   AF-A0A943NK51-F1
#
_cell.length_a   1.000
_cell.length_b   1.000
_cell.length_c   1.000
_cell.angle_alpha   90.00
_cell.angle_beta   90.00
_cell.angle_gamma   90.00
#
_symmetry.space_group_name_H-M   'P 1'
#
loop_
_entity.id
_entity.type
_entity.pdbx_description
1 polymer ?
#
loop_
_entity_poly.entity_id
_entity_poly.type
_entity_poly.pdbx_seq_one_letter_code
_entity_poly.pdbx_strand_id
1 'polypeptide(L)'
;MMQRRKRVIVGIILLSAGLIIGLIVFYKPKNVSSLQITNLKKSAAQCVASQLNTFNDYSEELGPEYNYLKIDSIEDLEISGPILCATKMENGDIATTGLLWVISRNNKLVAVVDQDIYTLSILSNFGFSINQSMYQMSAPLLEEMHTRGLPVIKWSVQNASGGELFLSDGLLGSHAYNNITNIGIRRSDSDFPSASSLITSRLGSEYLDFMANKERVVDLL
;
A
#
# COMPACT_ATOMS: atom_id res chain seq x y z
N MET A 1 46.11 -7.76 23.43
CA MET A 1 45.15 -8.81 23.00
C MET A 1 43.74 -8.27 22.71
N MET A 2 43.21 -7.30 23.48
CA MET A 2 41.88 -6.69 23.25
C MET A 2 41.72 -5.93 21.91
N GLN A 3 42.75 -5.23 21.43
CA GLN A 3 42.66 -4.44 20.18
C GLN A 3 42.46 -5.30 18.92
N ARG A 4 43.07 -6.50 18.86
CA ARG A 4 42.95 -7.40 17.71
C ARG A 4 41.55 -8.00 17.62
N ARG A 5 40.93 -8.34 18.77
CA ARG A 5 39.53 -8.79 18.84
C ARG A 5 38.54 -7.70 18.41
N LYS A 6 38.76 -6.44 18.83
CA LYS A 6 37.92 -5.31 18.39
C LYS A 6 37.97 -5.12 16.87
N ARG A 7 39.15 -5.18 16.24
CA ARG A 7 39.28 -5.04 14.77
C ARG A 7 38.59 -6.19 14.01
N VAL A 8 38.64 -7.42 14.54
CA VAL A 8 37.95 -8.57 13.94
C VAL A 8 36.44 -8.41 14.03
N ILE A 9 35.90 -7.98 15.18
CA ILE A 9 34.46 -7.73 15.36
C ILE A 9 33.97 -6.63 14.41
N VAL A 10 34.70 -5.52 14.30
CA VAL A 10 34.39 -4.43 13.37
C VAL A 10 34.42 -4.91 11.91
N GLY A 11 35.41 -5.73 11.56
CA GLY A 11 35.50 -6.33 10.24
C GLY A 11 34.30 -7.22 9.90
N ILE A 12 33.87 -8.06 10.85
CA ILE A 12 32.69 -8.92 10.66
C ILE A 12 31.41 -8.09 10.50
N ILE A 13 31.22 -7.03 11.30
CA ILE A 13 30.06 -6.14 11.20
C ILE A 13 30.00 -5.44 9.84
N LEU A 14 31.13 -4.97 9.32
CA LEU A 14 31.18 -4.32 8.01
C LEU A 14 30.91 -5.31 6.87
N LEU A 15 31.38 -6.56 7.00
CA LEU A 15 31.19 -7.61 6.01
C LEU A 15 29.73 -8.10 6.00
N SER A 16 29.11 -8.24 7.17
CA SER A 16 27.68 -8.55 7.27
C SER A 16 26.80 -7.40 6.78
N ALA A 17 27.12 -6.15 7.11
CA ALA A 17 26.42 -4.98 6.56
C ALA A 17 26.54 -4.92 5.02
N GLY A 18 27.73 -5.17 4.48
CA GLY A 18 27.96 -5.22 3.02
C GLY A 18 27.20 -6.35 2.33
N LEU A 19 27.11 -7.53 2.96
CA LEU A 19 26.33 -8.66 2.46
C LEU A 19 24.83 -8.35 2.47
N ILE A 20 24.33 -7.73 3.55
CA ILE A 20 22.93 -7.30 3.65
C ILE A 20 22.64 -6.31 2.53
N ILE A 21 23.43 -5.23 2.39
CA ILE A 21 23.31 -4.21 1.33
C ILE A 21 23.35 -4.86 -0.07
N GLY A 22 24.24 -5.82 -0.29
CA GLY A 22 24.30 -6.59 -1.54
C GLY A 22 22.98 -7.32 -1.81
N LEU A 23 22.44 -8.04 -0.82
CA LEU A 23 21.15 -8.71 -0.93
C LEU A 23 20.01 -7.71 -1.18
N ILE A 24 20.05 -6.51 -0.59
CA ILE A 24 19.08 -5.41 -0.87
C ILE A 24 19.02 -5.07 -2.36
N VAL A 25 20.18 -4.89 -2.97
CA VAL A 25 20.27 -4.43 -4.35
C VAL A 25 19.87 -5.54 -5.34
N PHE A 26 20.09 -6.81 -4.99
CA PHE A 26 19.82 -7.95 -5.88
C PHE A 26 18.47 -8.66 -5.66
N TYR A 27 17.84 -8.54 -4.49
CA TYR A 27 16.53 -9.14 -4.21
C TYR A 27 15.41 -8.21 -4.67
N LYS A 28 15.03 -8.30 -5.95
CA LYS A 28 13.76 -7.74 -6.42
C LYS A 28 12.64 -8.74 -6.08
N PRO A 29 11.72 -8.46 -5.13
CA PRO A 29 10.60 -9.35 -4.87
C PRO A 29 9.69 -9.36 -6.09
N LYS A 30 9.84 -10.38 -6.95
CA LYS A 30 8.98 -10.53 -8.12
C LYS A 30 7.60 -11.05 -7.75
N ASN A 31 7.46 -11.80 -6.66
CA ASN A 31 6.20 -12.40 -6.21
C ASN A 31 6.03 -12.22 -4.70
N VAL A 32 4.96 -11.56 -4.27
CA VAL A 32 4.48 -11.60 -2.88
C VAL A 32 3.69 -12.89 -2.76
N SER A 33 4.29 -13.96 -2.22
CA SER A 33 3.60 -15.25 -2.12
C SER A 33 2.36 -15.14 -1.23
N SER A 34 1.32 -15.94 -1.50
CA SER A 34 0.05 -15.94 -0.77
C SER A 34 0.19 -16.14 0.74
N LEU A 35 1.24 -16.83 1.19
CA LEU A 35 1.62 -17.00 2.61
C LEU A 35 2.00 -15.69 3.31
N GLN A 36 2.41 -14.65 2.57
CA GLN A 36 2.70 -13.34 3.13
C GLN A 36 1.47 -12.43 3.17
N ILE A 37 0.54 -12.55 2.22
CA ILE A 37 -0.61 -11.63 2.12
C ILE A 37 -1.48 -11.67 3.39
N THR A 38 -1.79 -12.84 3.95
CA THR A 38 -2.55 -12.94 5.20
C THR A 38 -1.82 -12.29 6.38
N ASN A 39 -0.50 -12.49 6.51
CA ASN A 39 0.29 -11.86 7.57
C ASN A 39 0.39 -10.34 7.39
N LEU A 40 0.48 -9.89 6.15
CA LEU A 40 0.50 -8.47 5.79
C LEU A 40 -0.85 -7.80 6.09
N LYS A 41 -1.98 -8.48 5.83
CA LYS A 41 -3.32 -8.04 6.20
C LYS A 41 -3.47 -7.92 7.72
N LYS A 42 -3.00 -8.93 8.46
CA LYS A 42 -2.99 -8.91 9.92
C LYS A 42 -2.17 -7.73 10.45
N SER A 43 -0.99 -7.49 9.89
CA SER A 43 -0.17 -6.33 10.27
C SER A 43 -0.85 -5.00 9.96
N ALA A 44 -1.56 -4.90 8.83
CA ALA A 44 -2.31 -3.70 8.48
C ALA A 44 -3.50 -3.48 9.44
N ALA A 45 -4.20 -4.53 9.87
CA ALA A 45 -5.24 -4.44 10.89
C ALA A 45 -4.68 -3.91 12.23
N GLN A 46 -3.50 -4.38 12.64
CA GLN A 46 -2.79 -3.86 13.82
C GLN A 46 -2.42 -2.38 13.67
N CYS A 47 -2.04 -1.95 12.46
CA CYS A 47 -1.79 -0.55 12.15
C CYS A 47 -3.04 0.31 12.38
N VAL A 48 -4.22 -0.14 11.89
CA VAL A 48 -5.50 0.55 12.12
C VAL A 48 -5.74 0.72 13.62
N ALA A 49 -5.63 -0.35 14.41
CA ALA A 49 -5.83 -0.29 15.85
C ALA A 49 -4.86 0.69 16.54
N SER A 50 -3.61 0.74 16.09
CA SER A 50 -2.59 1.61 16.68
C SER A 50 -2.76 3.09 16.30
N GLN A 51 -3.23 3.39 15.09
CA GLN A 51 -3.27 4.75 14.54
C GLN A 51 -4.66 5.40 14.64
N LEU A 52 -5.70 4.66 15.02
CA LEU A 52 -7.08 5.16 15.10
C LEU A 52 -7.24 6.45 15.92
N ASN A 53 -6.46 6.59 17.00
CA ASN A 53 -6.55 7.78 17.87
C ASN A 53 -5.69 8.96 17.40
N THR A 54 -4.82 8.75 16.41
CA THR A 54 -3.79 9.71 16.00
C THR A 54 -3.85 10.11 14.53
N PHE A 55 -4.64 9.41 13.71
CA PHE A 55 -4.78 9.74 12.30
C PHE A 55 -5.66 10.97 12.12
N ASN A 56 -5.43 11.70 11.02
CA ASN A 56 -6.20 12.90 10.70
C ASN A 56 -7.57 12.51 10.13
N ASP A 57 -8.63 12.93 10.82
CA ASP A 57 -10.01 12.81 10.34
C ASP A 57 -10.36 14.04 9.49
N TYR A 58 -10.64 13.82 8.21
CA TYR A 58 -11.02 14.86 7.27
C TYR A 58 -12.54 15.05 7.14
N SER A 59 -13.36 14.27 7.84
CA SER A 59 -14.82 14.31 7.69
C SER A 59 -15.42 15.70 7.97
N GLU A 60 -14.94 16.41 8.99
CA GLU A 60 -15.42 17.75 9.33
C GLU A 60 -14.96 18.82 8.33
N GLU A 61 -13.74 18.71 7.80
CA GLU A 61 -13.15 19.70 6.90
C GLU A 61 -13.78 19.69 5.50
N LEU A 62 -14.23 18.52 5.05
CA LEU A 62 -14.74 18.32 3.69
C LEU A 62 -16.23 18.60 3.53
N GLY A 63 -16.98 18.67 4.63
CA GLY A 63 -18.41 18.91 4.62
C GLY A 63 -19.26 17.65 4.86
N PRO A 64 -20.59 17.84 5.04
CA PRO A 64 -21.50 16.81 5.55
C PRO A 64 -21.62 15.57 4.66
N GLU A 65 -21.37 15.70 3.36
CA GLU A 65 -21.37 14.59 2.42
C GLU A 65 -20.22 13.59 2.67
N TYR A 66 -19.17 14.01 3.38
CA TYR A 66 -18.02 13.19 3.77
C TYR A 66 -18.06 12.70 5.22
N ASN A 67 -19.17 12.91 5.95
CA ASN A 67 -19.35 12.39 7.31
C ASN A 67 -19.17 10.87 7.42
N TYR A 68 -19.31 10.13 6.31
CA TYR A 68 -19.06 8.69 6.27
C TYR A 68 -17.59 8.34 6.52
N LEU A 69 -16.64 9.26 6.31
CA LEU A 69 -15.22 9.07 6.59
C LEU A 69 -14.93 9.03 8.09
N LYS A 70 -15.77 9.66 8.93
CA LYS A 70 -15.56 9.70 10.38
C LYS A 70 -15.49 8.30 10.97
N ILE A 71 -14.43 7.99 11.73
CA ILE A 71 -14.26 6.67 12.34
C ILE A 71 -14.34 6.79 13.87
N ASP A 72 -15.47 6.39 14.45
CA ASP A 72 -15.67 6.45 15.91
C ASP A 72 -15.21 5.18 16.64
N SER A 73 -15.13 4.04 15.96
CA SER A 73 -14.79 2.74 16.54
C SER A 73 -14.21 1.79 15.49
N ILE A 74 -13.38 0.86 15.96
CA ILE A 74 -12.79 -0.23 15.16
C ILE A 74 -13.75 -1.42 14.97
N GLU A 75 -14.77 -1.56 15.83
CA GLU A 75 -15.70 -2.71 15.86
C GLU A 75 -16.46 -2.93 14.55
N ASP A 76 -16.76 -1.82 13.87
CA ASP A 76 -17.54 -1.79 12.63
C ASP A 76 -16.65 -1.68 11.38
N LEU A 77 -15.32 -1.74 11.55
CA LEU A 77 -14.39 -1.66 10.44
C LEU A 77 -14.13 -3.03 9.82
N GLU A 78 -14.10 -3.03 8.50
CA GLU A 78 -13.73 -4.17 7.66
C GLU A 78 -12.46 -3.82 6.89
N ILE A 79 -11.58 -4.80 6.71
CA ILE A 79 -10.36 -4.70 5.91
C ILE A 79 -10.43 -5.64 4.70
N SER A 80 -10.10 -5.11 3.52
CA SER A 80 -10.13 -5.80 2.22
C SER A 80 -8.91 -5.44 1.35
N GLY A 81 -8.85 -6.00 0.16
CA GLY A 81 -7.74 -5.83 -0.79
C GLY A 81 -6.71 -6.97 -0.70
N PRO A 82 -5.44 -6.72 -1.08
CA PRO A 82 -4.83 -5.39 -1.22
C PRO A 82 -4.96 -4.80 -2.63
N ILE A 83 -4.92 -3.46 -2.71
CA ILE A 83 -4.57 -2.74 -3.93
C ILE A 83 -3.05 -2.80 -4.10
N LEU A 84 -2.57 -3.20 -5.28
CA LEU A 84 -1.14 -3.25 -5.59
C LEU A 84 -0.56 -1.84 -5.75
N CYS A 85 0.55 -1.52 -5.08
CA CYS A 85 1.34 -0.32 -5.38
C CYS A 85 2.46 -0.67 -6.37
N ALA A 86 2.44 -0.02 -7.52
CA ALA A 86 3.37 -0.23 -8.61
C ALA A 86 4.09 1.07 -8.99
N THR A 87 5.39 0.94 -9.26
CA THR A 87 6.23 2.08 -9.65
C THR A 87 6.97 1.77 -10.94
N LYS A 88 6.83 2.63 -11.95
CA LYS A 88 7.69 2.60 -13.14
C LYS A 88 9.05 3.17 -12.79
N MET A 89 10.08 2.34 -12.88
CA MET A 89 11.47 2.68 -12.61
C MET A 89 12.10 3.40 -13.81
N GLU A 90 13.22 4.10 -13.59
CA GLU A 90 13.95 4.81 -14.65
C GLU A 90 14.39 3.88 -15.79
N ASN A 91 14.70 2.63 -15.48
CA ASN A 91 15.10 1.61 -16.47
C ASN A 91 13.90 1.03 -17.26
N GLY A 92 12.68 1.52 -17.03
CA GLY A 92 11.45 1.06 -17.67
C GLY A 92 10.77 -0.14 -16.99
N ASP A 93 11.42 -0.78 -16.00
CA ASP A 93 10.81 -1.86 -15.23
C ASP A 93 9.63 -1.34 -14.39
N ILE A 94 8.67 -2.22 -14.08
CA ILE A 94 7.61 -1.93 -13.12
C ILE A 94 7.90 -2.72 -11.84
N ALA A 95 8.27 -2.02 -10.77
CA ALA A 95 8.47 -2.62 -9.46
C ALA A 95 7.13 -2.75 -8.71
N THR A 96 7.05 -3.72 -7.79
CA THR A 96 6.05 -3.72 -6.71
C THR A 96 6.68 -3.04 -5.53
N THR A 97 6.07 -1.96 -5.05
CA THR A 97 6.64 -1.12 -3.98
C THR A 97 5.85 -1.16 -2.68
N GLY A 98 4.57 -1.55 -2.75
CA GLY A 98 3.66 -1.46 -1.61
C GLY A 98 2.41 -2.29 -1.81
N LEU A 99 1.66 -2.41 -0.73
CA LEU A 99 0.27 -2.83 -0.72
C LEU A 99 -0.53 -1.73 -0.04
N LEU A 100 -1.71 -1.45 -0.58
CA LEU A 100 -2.66 -0.54 0.02
C LEU A 100 -3.88 -1.35 0.46
N TRP A 101 -4.07 -1.46 1.77
CA TRP A 101 -5.19 -2.17 2.37
C TRP A 101 -6.38 -1.25 2.53
N VAL A 102 -7.56 -1.78 2.25
CA VAL A 102 -8.78 -0.97 2.13
C VAL A 102 -9.59 -1.12 3.39
N ILE A 103 -9.82 -0.02 4.10
CA ILE A 103 -10.63 0.03 5.32
C ILE A 103 -12.00 0.57 4.97
N SER A 104 -13.02 -0.21 5.28
CA SER A 104 -14.41 0.12 4.94
C SER A 104 -15.33 -0.07 6.13
N ARG A 105 -16.49 0.59 6.06
CA ARG A 105 -17.60 0.46 7.01
C ARG A 105 -18.89 0.53 6.22
N ASN A 106 -19.79 -0.44 6.39
CA ASN A 106 -21.06 -0.52 5.67
C ASN A 106 -20.88 -0.44 4.14
N ASN A 107 -19.93 -1.18 3.59
CA ASN A 107 -19.54 -1.16 2.17
C ASN A 107 -19.05 0.18 1.62
N LYS A 108 -18.77 1.18 2.47
CA LYS A 108 -18.09 2.42 2.07
C LYS A 108 -16.66 2.42 2.56
N LEU A 109 -15.72 2.73 1.67
CA LEU A 109 -14.32 2.92 1.99
C LEU A 109 -14.15 4.21 2.79
N VAL A 110 -13.55 4.09 3.97
CA VAL A 110 -13.37 5.20 4.93
C VAL A 110 -11.91 5.60 5.09
N ALA A 111 -10.99 4.67 4.87
CA ALA A 111 -9.55 4.90 4.94
C ALA A 111 -8.79 3.82 4.16
N VAL A 112 -7.49 4.00 4.06
CA VAL A 112 -6.55 3.01 3.55
C VAL A 112 -5.37 2.89 4.50
N VAL A 113 -4.71 1.73 4.50
CA VAL A 113 -3.40 1.53 5.14
C VAL A 113 -2.38 1.27 4.05
N ASP A 114 -1.48 2.23 3.82
CA ASP A 114 -0.34 2.05 2.93
C ASP A 114 0.75 1.30 3.68
N GLN A 115 1.20 0.21 3.07
CA GLN A 115 2.18 -0.70 3.60
C GLN A 115 3.32 -0.79 2.60
N ASP A 116 4.46 -0.18 2.93
CA ASP A 116 5.66 -0.23 2.10
C ASP A 116 6.22 -1.65 2.15
N ILE A 117 6.14 -2.34 1.00
CA ILE A 117 6.67 -3.69 0.85
C ILE A 117 7.97 -3.76 0.07
N TYR A 118 8.42 -2.65 -0.52
CA TYR A 118 9.70 -2.55 -1.21
C TYR A 118 10.83 -2.89 -0.24
N THR A 119 10.74 -2.33 0.97
CA THR A 119 11.72 -2.51 2.05
C THR A 119 11.60 -3.88 2.75
N LEU A 120 10.46 -4.57 2.58
CA LEU A 120 10.09 -5.83 3.24
C LEU A 120 10.87 -7.04 2.72
N SER A 121 11.16 -7.08 1.42
CA SER A 121 11.90 -8.18 0.78
C SER A 121 13.29 -8.42 1.39
N ILE A 122 13.76 -7.47 2.18
CA ILE A 122 15.12 -7.35 2.65
C ILE A 122 15.19 -7.40 4.18
N LEU A 123 14.26 -6.75 4.87
CA LEU A 123 14.36 -6.49 6.30
C LEU A 123 13.54 -7.43 7.19
N SER A 124 12.52 -8.12 6.65
CA SER A 124 11.69 -9.03 7.46
C SER A 124 12.46 -10.24 7.98
N ASN A 125 13.50 -10.67 7.27
CA ASN A 125 14.43 -11.71 7.73
C ASN A 125 15.29 -11.28 8.94
N PHE A 126 15.25 -9.98 9.30
CA PHE A 126 16.04 -9.39 10.39
C PHE A 126 15.18 -8.78 11.50
N GLY A 127 13.86 -9.01 11.51
CA GLY A 127 12.97 -8.61 12.61
C GLY A 127 12.61 -7.11 12.67
N PHE A 128 12.79 -6.38 11.56
CA PHE A 128 12.37 -4.98 11.48
C PHE A 128 10.86 -4.86 11.18
N SER A 129 10.23 -3.84 11.79
CA SER A 129 8.83 -3.48 11.57
C SER A 129 8.61 -2.90 10.17
N ILE A 130 7.50 -3.28 9.55
CA ILE A 130 7.06 -2.76 8.24
C ILE A 130 6.62 -1.30 8.42
N ASN A 131 7.05 -0.40 7.53
CA ASN A 131 6.55 0.97 7.53
C ASN A 131 5.11 1.00 6.99
N GLN A 132 4.18 1.51 7.81
CA GLN A 132 2.76 1.52 7.52
C GLN A 132 2.11 2.80 8.00
N SER A 133 1.14 3.30 7.24
CA SER A 133 0.43 4.54 7.59
C SER A 133 -1.02 4.47 7.15
N MET A 134 -1.92 4.82 8.06
CA MET A 134 -3.35 4.93 7.79
C MET A 134 -3.70 6.36 7.36
N TYR A 135 -4.51 6.52 6.31
CA TYR A 135 -4.99 7.83 5.87
C TYR A 135 -6.29 7.73 5.05
N GLN A 136 -7.00 8.85 4.88
CA GLN A 136 -8.32 8.91 4.22
C GLN A 136 -8.28 9.55 2.81
N MET A 137 -7.15 10.15 2.42
CA MET A 137 -7.09 11.01 1.24
C MET A 137 -7.48 10.30 -0.08
N SER A 138 -7.17 9.02 -0.24
CA SER A 138 -7.55 8.27 -1.44
C SER A 138 -9.00 7.80 -1.44
N ALA A 139 -9.72 7.90 -0.31
CA ALA A 139 -10.99 7.22 -0.11
C ALA A 139 -12.06 7.63 -1.14
N PRO A 140 -12.29 8.94 -1.38
CA PRO A 140 -13.29 9.37 -2.37
C PRO A 140 -12.97 8.90 -3.80
N LEU A 141 -11.70 8.97 -4.21
CA LEU A 141 -11.28 8.52 -5.55
C LEU A 141 -11.43 7.01 -5.70
N LEU A 142 -11.03 6.23 -4.70
CA LEU A 142 -11.15 4.77 -4.74
C LEU A 142 -12.60 4.31 -4.76
N GLU A 143 -13.51 4.99 -4.05
CA GLU A 143 -14.95 4.76 -4.16
C GLU A 143 -15.45 4.97 -5.59
N GLU A 144 -15.10 6.10 -6.22
CA GLU A 144 -15.51 6.40 -7.60
C GLU A 144 -14.90 5.41 -8.62
N MET A 145 -13.72 4.86 -8.35
CA MET A 145 -13.16 3.80 -9.19
C MET A 145 -13.84 2.44 -8.94
N HIS A 146 -14.20 2.13 -7.70
CA HIS A 146 -14.90 0.91 -7.32
C HIS A 146 -16.30 0.83 -7.94
N THR A 147 -17.06 1.94 -7.94
CA THR A 147 -18.41 1.99 -8.55
C THR A 147 -18.41 1.68 -10.05
N ARG A 148 -17.27 1.84 -10.72
CA ARG A 148 -17.07 1.49 -12.14
C ARG A 148 -16.76 0.01 -12.35
N GLY A 149 -16.56 -0.76 -11.28
CA GLY A 149 -16.30 -2.20 -11.31
C GLY A 149 -14.98 -2.59 -11.94
N LEU A 150 -13.97 -1.70 -11.89
CA LEU A 150 -12.69 -1.92 -12.55
C LEU A 150 -11.58 -2.26 -11.54
N PRO A 151 -10.59 -3.08 -11.94
CA PRO A 151 -9.42 -3.35 -11.11
C PRO A 151 -8.56 -2.10 -10.97
N VAL A 152 -7.96 -1.91 -9.80
CA VAL A 152 -7.21 -0.70 -9.47
C VAL A 152 -5.85 -1.04 -8.89
N ILE A 153 -4.82 -0.31 -9.34
CA ILE A 153 -3.49 -0.27 -8.71
C ILE A 153 -3.15 1.16 -8.33
N LYS A 154 -2.41 1.36 -7.24
CA LYS A 154 -1.75 2.64 -6.94
C LYS A 154 -0.52 2.74 -7.85
N TRP A 155 -0.48 3.77 -8.67
CA TRP A 155 0.56 3.95 -9.67
C TRP A 155 1.49 5.10 -9.31
N SER A 156 2.78 4.94 -9.60
CA SER A 156 3.77 6.00 -9.47
C SER A 156 4.85 5.85 -10.53
N VAL A 157 5.57 6.93 -10.78
CA VAL A 157 6.75 6.95 -11.65
C VAL A 157 7.92 7.42 -10.80
N GLN A 158 9.04 6.69 -10.86
CA GLN A 158 10.23 7.03 -10.11
C GLN A 158 10.69 8.45 -10.48
N ASN A 159 11.02 9.25 -9.47
CA ASN A 159 11.46 10.64 -9.59
C ASN A 159 10.42 11.61 -10.19
N ALA A 160 9.17 11.19 -10.36
CA ALA A 160 8.08 12.10 -10.71
C ALA A 160 7.49 12.74 -9.44
N SER A 161 7.24 14.04 -9.51
CA SER A 161 6.42 14.76 -8.54
C SER A 161 4.98 14.85 -9.04
N GLY A 162 4.01 14.65 -8.14
CA GLY A 162 2.59 14.70 -8.49
C GLY A 162 1.72 14.11 -7.39
N GLY A 163 0.40 14.34 -7.46
CA GLY A 163 -0.60 13.75 -6.55
C GLY A 163 -0.68 12.23 -6.64
N GLU A 164 -1.53 11.61 -5.83
CA GLU A 164 -1.72 10.16 -5.92
C GLU A 164 -2.40 9.79 -7.25
N LEU A 165 -1.85 8.77 -7.91
CA LEU A 165 -2.37 8.24 -9.16
C LEU A 165 -2.87 6.82 -8.94
N PHE A 166 -4.05 6.53 -9.47
CA PHE A 166 -4.64 5.20 -9.47
C PHE A 166 -4.95 4.79 -10.89
N LEU A 167 -4.39 3.65 -11.31
CA LEU A 167 -4.52 3.15 -12.66
C LEU A 167 -5.51 1.99 -12.68
N SER A 168 -6.34 1.99 -13.71
CA SER A 168 -7.25 0.92 -14.04
C SER A 168 -7.15 0.60 -15.54
N ASP A 169 -7.80 -0.47 -15.99
CA ASP A 169 -7.78 -0.84 -17.40
C ASP A 169 -8.54 0.21 -18.24
N GLY A 170 -7.78 1.14 -18.82
CA GLY A 170 -8.29 2.22 -19.67
C GLY A 170 -8.59 3.54 -18.96
N LEU A 171 -8.41 3.63 -17.64
CA LEU A 171 -8.65 4.84 -16.85
C LEU A 171 -7.48 5.19 -15.94
N LEU A 172 -7.25 6.49 -15.79
CA LEU A 172 -6.34 7.07 -14.81
C LEU A 172 -7.14 7.97 -13.88
N GLY A 173 -7.18 7.61 -12.60
CA GLY A 173 -7.68 8.41 -11.50
C GLY A 173 -6.56 9.19 -10.84
N SER A 174 -6.87 10.40 -10.39
CA SER A 174 -5.93 11.26 -9.66
C SER A 174 -6.67 12.19 -8.74
N HIS A 175 -6.04 12.57 -7.63
CA HIS A 175 -6.47 13.71 -6.83
C HIS A 175 -5.24 14.52 -6.41
N ALA A 176 -5.44 15.80 -6.11
CA ALA A 176 -4.37 16.62 -5.55
C ALA A 176 -4.19 16.30 -4.06
N TYR A 177 -2.96 16.34 -3.55
CA TYR A 177 -2.66 16.07 -2.14
C TYR A 177 -3.38 17.03 -1.17
N ASN A 178 -3.72 18.23 -1.62
CA ASN A 178 -4.38 19.26 -0.83
C ASN A 178 -5.87 19.43 -1.19
N ASN A 179 -6.42 18.60 -2.07
CA ASN A 179 -7.81 18.69 -2.48
C ASN A 179 -8.34 17.31 -2.88
N ILE A 180 -8.85 16.58 -1.90
CA ILE A 180 -9.32 15.20 -2.03
C ILE A 180 -10.73 15.09 -2.64
N THR A 181 -11.44 16.22 -2.78
CA THR A 181 -12.74 16.28 -3.46
C THR A 181 -12.61 16.58 -4.95
N ASN A 182 -11.49 17.16 -5.39
CA ASN A 182 -11.18 17.38 -6.79
C ASN A 182 -10.63 16.10 -7.43
N ILE A 183 -11.53 15.15 -7.66
CA ILE A 183 -11.25 13.87 -8.28
C ILE A 183 -11.19 14.04 -9.80
N GLY A 184 -10.02 13.77 -10.38
CA GLY A 184 -9.85 13.70 -11.83
C GLY A 184 -9.84 12.27 -12.31
N ILE A 185 -10.77 11.90 -13.20
CA ILE A 185 -10.74 10.61 -13.91
C ILE A 185 -10.72 10.87 -15.41
N ARG A 186 -9.70 10.36 -16.08
CA ARG A 186 -9.53 10.45 -17.53
C ARG A 186 -9.21 9.09 -18.13
N ARG A 187 -9.26 8.99 -19.46
CA ARG A 187 -8.71 7.82 -20.15
C ARG A 187 -7.20 7.73 -19.87
N SER A 188 -6.74 6.52 -19.56
CA SER A 188 -5.30 6.26 -19.44
C SER A 188 -4.63 6.39 -20.80
N ASP A 189 -3.42 6.90 -20.81
CA ASP A 189 -2.57 6.91 -22.02
C ASP A 189 -2.26 5.46 -22.45
N SER A 190 -2.04 5.23 -23.75
CA SER A 190 -1.85 3.88 -24.32
C SER A 190 -0.67 3.12 -23.74
N ASP A 191 0.30 3.84 -23.19
CA ASP A 191 1.58 3.30 -22.73
C ASP A 191 1.52 2.87 -21.25
N PHE A 192 0.38 3.07 -20.58
CA PHE A 192 0.17 2.54 -19.24
C PHE A 192 -0.03 1.03 -19.26
N PRO A 193 0.50 0.30 -18.27
CA PRO A 193 0.29 -1.14 -18.16
C PRO A 193 -1.17 -1.46 -17.84
N SER A 194 -1.61 -2.68 -18.17
CA SER A 194 -2.90 -3.19 -17.69
C SER A 194 -2.84 -3.43 -16.17
N ALA A 195 -3.79 -2.83 -15.45
CA ALA A 195 -3.94 -3.02 -14.01
C ALA A 195 -4.32 -4.46 -13.69
N SER A 196 -5.30 -5.04 -14.41
CA SER A 196 -5.70 -6.44 -14.21
C SER A 196 -4.56 -7.43 -14.45
N SER A 197 -3.76 -7.22 -15.49
CA SER A 197 -2.60 -8.07 -15.78
C SER A 197 -1.55 -8.00 -14.67
N LEU A 198 -1.29 -6.81 -14.12
CA LEU A 198 -0.33 -6.63 -13.03
C LEU A 198 -0.84 -7.27 -11.73
N ILE A 199 -2.12 -7.09 -11.39
CA ILE A 199 -2.73 -7.69 -10.20
C ILE A 199 -2.71 -9.22 -10.31
N THR A 200 -3.20 -9.77 -11.43
CA THR A 200 -3.29 -11.22 -11.64
C THR A 200 -1.91 -11.88 -11.57
N SER A 201 -0.88 -11.24 -12.15
CA SER A 201 0.47 -11.80 -12.15
C SER A 201 1.20 -11.70 -10.81
N ARG A 202 0.85 -10.74 -9.94
CA ARG A 202 1.59 -10.45 -8.70
C ARG A 202 0.88 -10.85 -7.42
N LEU A 203 -0.45 -10.80 -7.42
CA LEU A 203 -1.30 -11.06 -6.27
C LEU A 203 -2.23 -12.25 -6.51
N GLY A 204 -2.80 -12.34 -7.71
CA GLY A 204 -3.83 -13.32 -8.08
C GLY A 204 -5.12 -12.65 -8.54
N SER A 205 -5.96 -13.38 -9.29
CA SER A 205 -7.21 -12.86 -9.84
C SER A 205 -8.27 -12.55 -8.78
N GLU A 206 -8.17 -13.17 -7.62
CA GLU A 206 -9.05 -12.95 -6.47
C GLU A 206 -8.93 -11.53 -5.87
N TYR A 207 -7.90 -10.77 -6.27
CA TYR A 207 -7.68 -9.37 -5.85
C TYR A 207 -8.02 -8.35 -6.93
N LEU A 208 -8.69 -8.75 -8.02
CA LEU A 208 -9.15 -7.81 -9.05
C LEU A 208 -10.21 -6.84 -8.50
N ASP A 209 -11.04 -7.30 -7.58
CA ASP A 209 -11.91 -6.45 -6.78
C ASP A 209 -11.28 -6.23 -5.41
N PHE A 210 -10.77 -5.02 -5.17
CA PHE A 210 -10.12 -4.69 -3.91
C PHE A 210 -11.08 -4.53 -2.73
N MET A 211 -12.39 -4.45 -2.97
CA MET A 211 -13.42 -4.42 -1.92
C MET A 211 -14.01 -5.80 -1.62
N ALA A 212 -13.54 -6.84 -2.32
CA ALA A 212 -13.90 -8.23 -2.04
C ALA A 212 -13.16 -8.77 -0.80
N ASN A 213 -13.56 -9.94 -0.33
CA ASN A 213 -12.89 -10.68 0.76
C ASN A 213 -12.70 -9.86 2.04
N LYS A 214 -13.76 -9.13 2.43
CA LYS A 214 -13.80 -8.35 3.67
C LYS A 214 -13.70 -9.25 4.89
N GLU A 215 -12.90 -8.81 5.85
CA GLU A 215 -12.81 -9.39 7.19
C GLU A 215 -12.95 -8.26 8.20
N ARG A 216 -13.56 -8.52 9.35
CA ARG A 216 -13.62 -7.50 10.40
C ARG A 216 -12.21 -7.24 10.92
N VAL A 217 -11.86 -5.97 11.13
CA VAL A 217 -10.54 -5.59 11.63
C VAL A 217 -10.27 -6.24 12.99
N VAL A 218 -11.28 -6.26 13.87
CA VAL A 218 -11.17 -6.84 15.22
C VAL A 218 -10.90 -8.35 15.23
N ASP A 219 -11.31 -9.08 14.20
CA ASP A 219 -11.08 -10.54 14.10
C ASP A 219 -9.61 -10.87 13.76
N LEU A 220 -8.83 -9.85 13.36
CA LEU A 220 -7.43 -9.98 12.96
C LEU A 220 -6.45 -9.49 14.03
N LEU A 221 -6.90 -8.88 15.13
CA LEU A 221 -6.04 -8.37 16.21
C LEU A 221 -5.60 -9.51 17.15
#